data_AF-A0A8H3KTN2-F1
#
_entry.id   AF-A0A8H3KTN2-F1
#
_cell.length_a   1.000
_cell.length_b   1.000
_cell.length_c   1.000
_cell.angle_alpha   90.00
_cell.angle_beta   90.00
_cell.angle_gamma   90.00
#
_symmetry.space_group_name_H-M   'P 1'
#
loop_
_entity.id
_entity.type
_entity.pdbx_description
1 polymer ?
#
loop_
_entity_poly.entity_id
_entity_poly.type
_entity_poly.pdbx_seq_one_letter_code
_entity_poly.pdbx_strand_id
1 'polypeptide(L)'
;MTPYLPDDCIYDILEYLQDFRDFRSILFNCMLVNRFWCRTAIPLLYANPFATCKKGIILTFTLCFSKEEILQLKNQMNNNFMININDEYKPLFDYPKYLKIYNYSSINFTILGWINSYKRKYKKFCSIFNQLILNHCINIDRFNIDLVKLDSFIEFNPELNIPISNLTKLNSLTLELAKLQAFKHEIGKEFLNNIIIHCLNLKKLEIFEITQPIVSRDFY
;
A
#
# COMPACT_ATOMS: atom_id res chain seq x y z
N MET A 1 22.99 38.60 1.44
CA MET A 1 22.04 37.59 0.92
C MET A 1 22.55 36.24 1.36
N THR A 2 21.75 35.46 2.09
CA THR A 2 22.07 34.04 2.30
C THR A 2 21.95 33.30 0.97
N PRO A 3 22.92 32.46 0.58
CA PRO A 3 22.82 31.69 -0.65
C PRO A 3 21.58 30.79 -0.57
N TYR A 4 20.71 30.90 -1.57
CA TYR A 4 19.51 30.07 -1.73
C TYR A 4 19.82 28.99 -2.77
N LEU A 5 19.64 27.73 -2.41
CA LEU A 5 19.80 26.62 -3.34
C LEU A 5 18.52 26.53 -4.20
N PRO A 6 18.60 26.51 -5.54
CA PRO A 6 17.43 26.37 -6.39
C PRO A 6 16.62 25.12 -6.08
N ASP A 7 15.31 25.19 -6.28
CA ASP A 7 14.37 24.11 -5.97
C ASP A 7 14.74 22.81 -6.69
N ASP A 8 15.12 22.88 -7.97
CA ASP A 8 15.53 21.73 -8.79
C ASP A 8 16.74 21.01 -8.19
N CYS A 9 17.73 21.76 -7.68
CA CYS A 9 18.89 21.16 -7.01
C CYS A 9 18.50 20.42 -5.73
N ILE A 10 17.48 20.89 -5.00
CA ILE A 10 16.98 20.19 -3.81
C ILE A 10 16.28 18.88 -4.22
N TYR A 11 15.53 18.89 -5.32
CA TYR A 11 14.96 17.66 -5.87
C TYR A 11 16.05 16.66 -6.23
N ASP A 12 17.09 17.07 -6.96
CA ASP A 12 18.20 16.21 -7.35
C ASP A 12 18.93 15.63 -6.14
N ILE A 13 19.14 16.43 -5.09
CA ILE A 13 19.74 15.96 -3.83
C ILE A 13 18.85 14.89 -3.20
N LEU A 14 17.55 15.13 -3.09
CA LEU A 14 16.63 14.19 -2.46
C LEU A 14 16.45 12.91 -3.28
N GLU A 15 16.53 13.00 -4.62
CA GLU A 15 16.52 11.86 -5.52
C GLU A 15 17.78 11.01 -5.33
N TYR A 16 18.96 11.64 -5.35
CA TYR A 16 20.23 10.95 -5.09
C TYR A 16 20.26 10.26 -3.72
N LEU A 17 19.62 10.86 -2.71
CA LEU A 17 19.58 10.29 -1.37
C LEU A 17 18.72 9.02 -1.28
N GLN A 18 17.85 8.73 -2.26
CA GLN A 18 16.96 7.55 -2.26
C GLN A 18 17.71 6.22 -2.13
N ASP A 19 18.94 6.16 -2.65
CA ASP A 19 19.76 4.95 -2.68
C ASP A 19 20.44 4.64 -1.33
N PHE A 20 20.36 5.55 -0.35
CA PHE A 20 20.99 5.35 0.95
C PHE A 20 20.11 4.50 1.88
N ARG A 21 20.76 3.62 2.66
CA ARG A 21 20.08 2.77 3.66
C ARG A 21 19.22 3.57 4.65
N ASP A 22 19.70 4.76 5.04
CA ASP A 22 19.03 5.62 6.02
C ASP A 22 18.13 6.69 5.38
N PHE A 23 17.81 6.56 4.09
CA PHE A 23 17.06 7.56 3.33
C PHE A 23 15.77 8.03 4.01
N ARG A 24 15.01 7.11 4.60
CA ARG A 24 13.78 7.47 5.32
C ARG A 24 14.03 8.35 6.53
N SER A 25 15.11 8.12 7.27
CA SER A 25 15.52 8.97 8.40
C SER A 25 15.95 10.35 7.90
N ILE A 26 16.67 10.39 6.78
CA ILE A 26 17.09 11.63 6.13
C ILE A 26 15.87 12.45 5.70
N LEU A 27 14.91 11.83 5.00
CA LEU A 27 13.66 12.49 4.60
C LEU A 27 12.86 13.01 5.79
N PHE A 28 12.78 12.24 6.87
CA PHE A 28 12.09 12.69 8.09
C PHE A 28 12.73 13.97 8.64
N ASN A 29 14.06 14.04 8.65
CA ASN A 29 14.77 15.26 9.08
C ASN A 29 14.55 16.41 8.08
N CYS A 30 14.57 16.15 6.77
CA CYS A 30 14.27 17.14 5.75
C CYS A 30 12.88 17.76 5.95
N MET A 31 11.88 16.97 6.34
CA MET A 31 10.53 17.49 6.61
C MET A 31 10.46 18.54 7.71
N LEU A 32 11.43 18.55 8.63
CA LEU A 32 11.48 19.45 9.77
C LEU A 32 12.23 20.76 9.46
N VAL A 33 12.90 20.86 8.30
CA VAL A 33 13.73 22.03 7.95
C VAL A 33 12.86 23.26 7.68
N ASN A 34 11.97 23.18 6.69
CA ASN A 34 11.00 24.23 6.38
C ASN A 34 9.87 23.68 5.49
N ARG A 35 8.90 24.55 5.13
CA ARG A 35 7.73 24.17 4.33
C ARG A 35 8.08 23.58 2.95
N PHE A 36 9.14 24.06 2.32
CA PHE A 36 9.56 23.56 1.00
C PHE A 36 10.08 22.13 1.13
N TRP A 37 11.07 21.91 1.99
CA TRP A 37 11.64 20.57 2.23
C TRP A 37 10.59 19.57 2.71
N CYS A 38 9.64 20.00 3.55
CA CYS A 38 8.49 19.19 3.95
C CYS A 38 7.65 18.73 2.76
N ARG A 39 7.28 19.65 1.86
CA ARG A 39 6.49 19.33 0.67
C ARG A 39 7.22 18.41 -0.30
N THR A 40 8.54 18.52 -0.39
CA THR A 40 9.35 17.67 -1.27
C THR A 40 9.61 16.28 -0.68
N ALA A 41 9.85 16.19 0.63
CA ALA A 41 10.17 14.93 1.30
C ALA A 41 8.95 14.03 1.52
N ILE A 42 7.75 14.60 1.73
CA ILE A 42 6.53 13.83 2.00
C ILE A 42 6.18 12.83 0.88
N PRO A 43 6.15 13.23 -0.42
CA PRO A 43 5.90 12.29 -1.51
C PRO A 43 6.89 11.13 -1.55
N LEU A 44 8.16 11.40 -1.25
CA LEU A 44 9.23 10.39 -1.25
C LEU A 44 9.09 9.42 -0.06
N LEU A 45 8.74 9.94 1.12
CA LEU A 45 8.57 9.13 2.33
C LEU A 45 7.35 8.20 2.22
N TYR A 46 6.28 8.69 1.59
CA TYR A 46 5.02 7.97 1.41
C TYR A 46 4.93 7.22 0.07
N ALA A 47 6.01 7.15 -0.70
CA ALA A 47 6.11 6.29 -1.89
C ALA A 47 6.00 4.80 -1.54
N ASN A 48 6.52 4.38 -0.38
CA ASN A 48 6.42 3.01 0.12
C ASN A 48 6.34 2.98 1.67
N PRO A 49 5.22 3.46 2.26
CA PRO A 49 5.13 3.64 3.70
C PRO A 49 5.07 2.28 4.43
N PHE A 50 4.39 1.30 3.83
CA PHE A 50 4.16 -0.01 4.43
C PHE A 50 5.41 -0.89 4.55
N ALA A 51 6.53 -0.53 3.90
CA ALA A 51 7.81 -1.25 4.05
C ALA A 51 8.37 -1.23 5.48
N THR A 52 7.95 -0.28 6.32
CA THR A 52 8.35 -0.24 7.75
C THR A 52 7.41 -1.00 8.69
N CYS A 53 6.23 -1.43 8.21
CA CYS A 53 5.19 -2.03 9.03
C CYS A 53 4.80 -1.19 10.28
N LYS A 54 4.98 0.14 10.21
CA LYS A 54 4.68 1.06 11.32
C LYS A 54 3.16 1.23 11.45
N LYS A 55 2.64 0.89 12.63
CA LYS A 55 1.20 0.95 12.97
C LYS A 55 0.54 2.31 12.70
N GLY A 56 1.28 3.42 12.89
CA GLY A 56 0.78 4.78 12.68
C GLY A 56 0.34 5.07 11.24
N ILE A 57 0.88 4.35 10.25
CA ILE A 57 0.54 4.53 8.83
C ILE A 57 -0.94 4.22 8.57
N ILE A 58 -1.50 3.22 9.24
CA ILE A 58 -2.92 2.87 9.09
C ILE A 58 -3.80 4.06 9.47
N LEU A 59 -3.48 4.72 10.59
CA LEU A 59 -4.21 5.90 11.04
C LEU A 59 -4.03 7.06 10.05
N THR A 60 -2.79 7.32 9.59
CA THR A 60 -2.50 8.37 8.62
C THR A 60 -3.31 8.23 7.33
N PHE A 61 -3.39 7.02 6.77
CA PHE A 61 -4.19 6.75 5.58
C PHE A 61 -5.69 6.84 5.87
N THR A 62 -6.14 6.30 7.00
CA THR A 62 -7.56 6.32 7.37
C THR A 62 -8.10 7.75 7.52
N LEU A 63 -7.29 8.68 8.02
CA LEU A 63 -7.65 10.09 8.14
C LEU A 63 -7.80 10.82 6.80
N CYS A 64 -7.34 10.22 5.69
CA CYS A 64 -7.53 10.76 4.34
C CYS A 64 -8.85 10.33 3.70
N PHE A 65 -9.55 9.36 4.29
CA PHE A 65 -10.80 8.83 3.76
C PHE A 65 -12.00 9.70 4.12
N SER A 66 -13.10 9.54 3.38
CA SER A 66 -14.38 10.19 3.65
C SER A 66 -14.99 9.67 4.96
N LYS A 67 -15.96 10.41 5.50
CA LYS A 67 -16.66 10.01 6.73
C LYS A 67 -17.39 8.67 6.55
N GLU A 68 -17.96 8.45 5.38
CA GLU A 68 -18.67 7.22 4.99
C GLU A 68 -17.70 6.04 4.91
N GLU A 69 -16.53 6.23 4.29
CA GLU A 69 -15.47 5.23 4.18
C GLU A 69 -14.91 4.85 5.56
N ILE A 70 -14.68 5.85 6.43
CA ILE A 70 -14.26 5.63 7.82
C ILE A 70 -15.33 4.87 8.59
N LEU A 71 -16.61 5.20 8.42
CA LEU A 71 -17.72 4.49 9.06
C LEU A 71 -17.80 3.03 8.60
N GLN A 72 -17.61 2.78 7.30
CA GLN A 72 -17.56 1.43 6.72
C GLN A 72 -16.46 0.59 7.36
N LEU A 73 -15.27 1.16 7.58
CA LEU A 73 -14.15 0.53 8.28
C LEU A 73 -14.46 0.27 9.76
N LYS A 74 -15.01 1.28 10.48
CA LYS A 74 -15.41 1.16 11.89
C LYS A 74 -16.41 0.01 12.09
N ASN A 75 -17.37 -0.16 11.19
CA ASN A 75 -18.37 -1.23 11.23
C ASN A 75 -17.78 -2.64 11.13
N GLN A 76 -16.55 -2.80 10.61
CA GLN A 76 -15.89 -4.12 10.57
C GLN A 76 -15.18 -4.47 11.88
N MET A 77 -15.00 -3.50 12.77
CA MET A 77 -14.39 -3.71 14.08
C MET A 77 -15.44 -3.96 15.15
N ASN A 78 -15.11 -4.79 16.15
CA ASN A 78 -15.94 -4.89 17.36
C ASN A 78 -15.76 -3.63 18.22
N ASN A 79 -16.78 -3.28 19.00
CA ASN A 79 -16.78 -2.12 19.93
C ASN A 79 -15.56 -2.05 20.87
N ASN A 80 -14.86 -3.17 21.12
CA ASN A 80 -13.64 -3.20 21.93
C ASN A 80 -12.40 -2.61 21.23
N PHE A 81 -12.47 -2.36 19.92
CA PHE A 81 -11.43 -1.70 19.12
C PHE A 81 -11.98 -0.37 18.61
N MET A 82 -12.57 0.44 19.49
CA MET A 82 -13.02 1.77 19.12
C MET A 82 -11.78 2.60 18.77
N ILE A 83 -11.39 2.54 17.49
CA ILE A 83 -10.34 3.37 16.96
C ILE A 83 -10.87 4.78 17.13
N ASN A 84 -10.21 5.57 17.96
CA ASN A 84 -10.51 7.00 18.07
C ASN A 84 -9.96 7.72 16.84
N ILE A 85 -10.46 7.35 15.65
CA ILE A 85 -10.29 8.14 14.43
C ILE A 85 -11.18 9.35 14.64
N ASN A 86 -10.53 10.47 14.97
CA ASN A 86 -11.15 11.78 14.94
C ASN A 86 -11.37 12.16 13.47
N ASP A 87 -12.58 11.95 12.97
CA ASP A 87 -12.99 12.27 11.60
C ASP A 87 -13.20 13.78 11.36
N GLU A 88 -13.00 14.62 12.39
CA GLU A 88 -12.88 16.07 12.23
C GLU A 88 -11.45 16.50 11.85
N TYR A 89 -10.45 15.66 12.13
CA TYR A 89 -9.08 15.96 11.78
C TYR A 89 -8.85 15.82 10.28
N LYS A 90 -8.41 16.90 9.64
CA LYS A 90 -8.01 16.89 8.24
C LYS A 90 -6.49 16.78 8.13
N PRO A 91 -5.95 15.75 7.47
CA PRO A 91 -4.52 15.63 7.27
C PRO A 91 -4.00 16.77 6.38
N LEU A 92 -2.78 17.22 6.66
CA LEU A 92 -2.12 18.29 5.90
C LEU A 92 -1.86 17.90 4.44
N PHE A 93 -1.75 16.60 4.18
CA PHE A 93 -1.49 16.03 2.88
C PHE A 93 -2.43 14.87 2.60
N ASP A 94 -2.71 14.66 1.33
CA ASP A 94 -3.45 13.51 0.84
C ASP A 94 -2.48 12.33 0.63
N TYR A 95 -2.10 11.71 1.75
CA TYR A 95 -1.03 10.70 1.79
C TYR A 95 -1.22 9.52 0.82
N PRO A 96 -2.43 8.96 0.63
CA PRO A 96 -2.65 7.89 -0.33
C PRO A 96 -2.19 8.21 -1.75
N LYS A 97 -2.30 9.47 -2.21
CA LYS A 97 -1.88 9.88 -3.55
C LYS A 97 -0.38 9.71 -3.81
N TYR A 98 0.43 9.66 -2.76
CA TYR A 98 1.87 9.48 -2.89
C TYR A 98 2.30 8.02 -2.95
N LEU A 99 1.41 7.05 -2.70
CA LEU A 99 1.74 5.64 -2.73
C LEU A 99 2.20 5.22 -4.14
N LYS A 100 3.47 4.82 -4.26
CA LYS A 100 4.06 4.29 -5.49
C LYS A 100 4.20 2.79 -5.50
N ILE A 101 4.41 2.19 -4.33
CA ILE A 101 4.58 0.74 -4.19
C ILE A 101 3.39 0.20 -3.39
N TYR A 102 2.47 -0.44 -4.09
CA TYR A 102 1.37 -1.17 -3.48
C TYR A 102 1.81 -2.62 -3.25
N ASN A 103 2.02 -3.01 -2.00
CA ASN A 103 2.32 -4.39 -1.63
C ASN A 103 1.23 -4.92 -0.69
N TYR A 104 0.38 -5.79 -1.21
CA TYR A 104 -0.77 -6.33 -0.48
C TYR A 104 -0.36 -7.03 0.82
N SER A 105 0.73 -7.80 0.78
CA SER A 105 1.27 -8.52 1.95
C SER A 105 1.76 -7.56 3.04
N SER A 106 2.51 -6.52 2.69
CA SER A 106 3.02 -5.52 3.63
C SER A 106 1.90 -4.68 4.25
N ILE A 107 0.90 -4.29 3.45
CA ILE A 107 -0.28 -3.56 3.93
C ILE A 107 -1.02 -4.39 4.96
N ASN A 108 -1.37 -5.63 4.61
CA ASN A 108 -2.09 -6.52 5.53
C ASN A 108 -1.27 -6.81 6.78
N PHE A 109 0.04 -7.06 6.68
CA PHE A 109 0.88 -7.25 7.85
C PHE A 109 0.88 -6.02 8.78
N THR A 110 0.90 -4.81 8.21
CA THR A 110 0.80 -3.56 8.97
C THR A 110 -0.55 -3.44 9.68
N ILE A 111 -1.65 -3.77 8.99
CA ILE A 111 -2.99 -3.81 9.57
C ILE A 111 -3.06 -4.83 10.71
N LEU A 112 -2.48 -6.03 10.52
CA LEU A 112 -2.49 -7.09 11.53
C LEU A 112 -1.78 -6.64 12.80
N GLY A 113 -0.61 -6.03 12.66
CA GLY A 113 0.13 -5.46 13.77
C GLY A 113 -0.63 -4.32 14.46
N TRP A 114 -1.41 -3.54 13.71
CA TRP A 114 -2.23 -2.46 14.25
C TRP A 114 -3.46 -2.96 15.02
N ILE A 115 -4.23 -3.89 14.45
CA ILE A 115 -5.45 -4.44 15.07
C ILE A 115 -5.08 -5.40 16.22
N ASN A 116 -3.92 -6.05 16.17
CA ASN A 116 -3.50 -7.07 17.14
C ASN A 116 -4.56 -8.17 17.33
N SER A 117 -5.26 -8.57 16.25
CA SER A 117 -6.35 -9.56 16.30
C SER A 117 -6.33 -10.50 15.10
N TYR A 118 -6.53 -11.79 15.36
CA TYR A 118 -6.47 -12.87 14.36
C TYR A 118 -7.86 -13.41 13.94
N LYS A 119 -8.93 -12.62 14.08
CA LYS A 119 -10.32 -13.08 13.84
C LYS A 119 -10.79 -12.86 12.39
N ARG A 120 -11.79 -13.61 11.92
CA ARG A 120 -12.38 -13.48 10.54
C ARG A 120 -12.75 -12.03 10.16
N LYS A 121 -13.18 -11.20 11.11
CA LYS A 121 -13.47 -9.76 10.91
C LYS A 121 -12.26 -8.95 10.42
N TYR A 122 -11.04 -9.34 10.77
CA TYR A 122 -9.81 -8.72 10.28
C TYR A 122 -9.66 -8.84 8.76
N LYS A 123 -10.03 -9.97 8.15
CA LYS A 123 -9.91 -10.17 6.70
C LYS A 123 -10.82 -9.20 5.94
N LYS A 124 -12.06 -8.99 6.43
CA LYS A 124 -12.99 -8.03 5.84
C LYS A 124 -12.52 -6.58 6.00
N PHE A 125 -11.98 -6.22 7.17
CA PHE A 125 -11.34 -4.91 7.34
C PHE A 125 -10.19 -4.71 6.35
N CYS A 126 -9.29 -5.70 6.22
CA CYS A 126 -8.16 -5.62 5.29
C CYS A 126 -8.63 -5.42 3.86
N SER A 127 -9.63 -6.18 3.43
CA SER A 127 -10.19 -6.09 2.10
C SER A 127 -10.74 -4.69 1.81
N ILE A 128 -11.61 -4.16 2.68
CA ILE A 128 -12.15 -2.80 2.52
C ILE A 128 -11.03 -1.75 2.57
N PHE A 129 -10.10 -1.85 3.51
CA PHE A 129 -8.99 -0.90 3.63
C PHE A 129 -8.09 -0.88 2.38
N ASN A 130 -7.81 -2.05 1.80
CA ASN A 130 -7.06 -2.13 0.55
C ASN A 130 -7.81 -1.50 -0.62
N GLN A 131 -9.13 -1.72 -0.73
CA GLN A 131 -9.95 -1.06 -1.76
C GLN A 131 -9.91 0.46 -1.61
N LEU A 132 -10.07 0.97 -0.38
CA LEU A 132 -10.02 2.40 -0.10
C LEU A 132 -8.65 3.00 -0.45
N ILE A 133 -7.56 2.33 -0.08
CA ILE A 133 -6.22 2.73 -0.52
C ILE A 133 -6.18 2.85 -2.04
N LEU A 134 -6.59 1.80 -2.77
CA LEU A 134 -6.55 1.80 -4.23
C LEU A 134 -7.39 2.92 -4.84
N ASN A 135 -8.56 3.22 -4.26
CA ASN A 135 -9.44 4.31 -4.72
C ASN A 135 -8.80 5.70 -4.57
N HIS A 136 -8.02 5.93 -3.52
CA HIS A 136 -7.38 7.22 -3.24
C HIS A 136 -5.95 7.33 -3.80
N CYS A 137 -5.33 6.21 -4.16
CA CYS A 137 -4.05 6.20 -4.84
C CYS A 137 -4.18 6.69 -6.28
N ILE A 138 -3.09 7.28 -6.78
CA ILE A 138 -2.93 7.63 -8.19
C ILE A 138 -1.54 7.24 -8.65
N ASN A 139 -1.43 6.73 -9.88
CA ASN A 139 -0.14 6.46 -10.51
C ASN A 139 0.77 5.54 -9.69
N ILE A 140 0.25 4.37 -9.29
CA ILE A 140 1.04 3.30 -8.69
C ILE A 140 2.14 2.90 -9.68
N ASP A 141 3.39 2.86 -9.21
CA ASP A 141 4.56 2.46 -10.00
C ASP A 141 4.77 0.94 -9.99
N ARG A 142 4.61 0.34 -8.80
CA ARG A 142 4.80 -1.09 -8.56
C ARG A 142 3.61 -1.67 -7.82
N PHE A 143 3.05 -2.75 -8.35
CA PHE A 143 1.94 -3.47 -7.75
C PHE A 143 2.35 -4.90 -7.46
N ASN A 144 2.32 -5.28 -6.18
CA ASN A 144 2.73 -6.59 -5.71
C ASN A 144 1.58 -7.25 -4.95
N ILE A 145 1.14 -8.41 -5.42
CA ILE A 145 0.05 -9.15 -4.79
C ILE A 145 0.32 -10.65 -4.78
N ASP A 146 0.00 -11.26 -3.64
CA ASP A 146 -0.02 -12.70 -3.45
C ASP A 146 -1.40 -13.22 -3.89
N LEU A 147 -1.43 -14.04 -4.93
CA LEU A 147 -2.66 -14.54 -5.54
C LEU A 147 -3.47 -15.44 -4.60
N VAL A 148 -2.82 -16.13 -3.65
CA VAL A 148 -3.57 -16.90 -2.63
C VAL A 148 -4.29 -15.97 -1.67
N LYS A 149 -3.74 -14.78 -1.43
CA LYS A 149 -4.41 -13.76 -0.63
C LYS A 149 -5.41 -12.95 -1.46
N LEU A 150 -5.28 -12.90 -2.78
CA LEU A 150 -6.26 -12.29 -3.68
C LEU A 150 -7.63 -12.95 -3.54
N ASP A 151 -7.70 -14.27 -3.39
CA ASP A 151 -8.95 -14.98 -3.14
C ASP A 151 -9.66 -14.44 -1.88
N SER A 152 -8.90 -14.23 -0.80
CA SER A 152 -9.46 -13.62 0.41
C SER A 152 -9.81 -12.14 0.23
N PHE A 153 -9.05 -11.41 -0.59
CA PHE A 153 -9.36 -10.02 -0.90
C PHE A 153 -10.74 -9.94 -1.56
N ILE A 154 -10.99 -10.82 -2.53
CA ILE A 154 -12.19 -10.80 -3.36
C ILE A 154 -13.38 -11.48 -2.68
N GLU A 155 -13.17 -12.54 -1.89
CA GLU A 155 -14.22 -13.14 -1.03
C GLU A 155 -14.89 -12.08 -0.15
N PHE A 156 -14.10 -11.13 0.38
CA PHE A 156 -14.60 -10.08 1.26
C PHE A 156 -14.87 -8.74 0.58
N ASN A 157 -14.55 -8.62 -0.72
CA ASN A 157 -14.84 -7.46 -1.56
C ASN A 157 -15.04 -7.90 -3.02
N PRO A 158 -16.23 -8.45 -3.34
CA PRO A 158 -16.54 -8.95 -4.68
C PRO A 158 -16.59 -7.84 -5.74
N GLU A 159 -16.74 -6.58 -5.33
CA GLU A 159 -16.70 -5.40 -6.20
C GLU A 159 -15.26 -4.84 -6.36
N LEU A 160 -14.24 -5.66 -6.12
CA LEU A 160 -12.84 -5.25 -6.26
C LEU A 160 -12.59 -4.64 -7.65
N ASN A 161 -12.13 -3.40 -7.64
CA ASN A 161 -11.71 -2.71 -8.84
C ASN A 161 -10.42 -1.93 -8.57
N ILE A 162 -9.45 -2.04 -9.47
CA ILE A 162 -8.28 -1.15 -9.45
C ILE A 162 -8.60 0.03 -10.36
N PRO A 163 -8.67 1.27 -9.84
CA PRO A 163 -8.90 2.44 -10.67
C PRO A 163 -7.90 2.53 -11.83
N ILE A 164 -8.38 2.85 -13.03
CA ILE A 164 -7.56 2.98 -14.24
C ILE A 164 -6.40 3.98 -14.03
N SER A 165 -6.61 5.02 -13.22
CA SER A 165 -5.58 5.99 -12.80
C SER A 165 -4.34 5.35 -12.17
N ASN A 166 -4.46 4.17 -11.56
CA ASN A 166 -3.34 3.41 -11.02
C ASN A 166 -2.69 2.49 -12.05
N LEU A 167 -3.43 2.03 -13.05
CA LEU A 167 -2.96 1.10 -14.08
C LEU A 167 -2.18 1.82 -15.20
N THR A 168 -2.56 3.06 -15.54
CA THR A 168 -1.94 3.81 -16.65
C THR A 168 -0.45 4.08 -16.48
N LYS A 169 0.07 4.21 -15.25
CA LYS A 169 1.50 4.45 -14.98
C LYS A 169 2.21 3.25 -14.33
N LEU A 170 1.55 2.09 -14.32
CA LEU A 170 2.11 0.90 -13.71
C LEU A 170 3.32 0.40 -14.52
N ASN A 171 4.52 0.52 -13.93
CA ASN A 171 5.76 0.08 -14.56
C ASN A 171 6.10 -1.36 -14.22
N SER A 172 5.74 -1.83 -13.02
CA SER A 172 6.05 -3.17 -12.53
C SER A 172 4.86 -3.85 -11.89
N LEU A 173 4.61 -5.10 -12.27
CA LEU A 173 3.63 -5.98 -11.65
C LEU A 173 4.33 -7.25 -11.16
N THR A 174 4.13 -7.56 -9.89
CA THR A 174 4.63 -8.78 -9.27
C THR A 174 3.48 -9.62 -8.76
N LEU A 175 3.42 -10.87 -9.19
CA LEU A 175 2.43 -11.85 -8.78
C LEU A 175 3.12 -13.00 -8.05
N GLU A 176 2.83 -13.15 -6.77
CA GLU A 176 3.33 -14.28 -5.97
C GLU A 176 2.29 -15.40 -5.97
N LEU A 177 2.71 -16.61 -6.35
CA LEU A 177 1.91 -17.84 -6.40
C LEU A 177 2.38 -18.79 -5.30
N ALA A 178 1.57 -19.04 -4.27
CA ALA A 178 1.93 -20.11 -3.33
C ALA A 178 1.61 -21.52 -3.87
N LYS A 179 0.69 -21.63 -4.84
CA LYS A 179 0.36 -22.86 -5.59
C LYS A 179 -0.20 -22.52 -6.98
N LEU A 180 0.34 -23.09 -8.06
CA LEU A 180 -0.20 -22.93 -9.43
C LEU A 180 -1.71 -23.29 -9.57
N GLN A 181 -2.24 -24.11 -8.66
CA GLN A 181 -3.66 -24.48 -8.63
C GLN A 181 -4.61 -23.31 -8.29
N ALA A 182 -4.10 -22.22 -7.69
CA ALA A 182 -4.88 -21.02 -7.35
C ALA A 182 -5.35 -20.24 -8.59
N PHE A 183 -4.70 -20.41 -9.74
CA PHE A 183 -5.08 -19.78 -11.01
C PHE A 183 -6.37 -20.35 -11.64
N LYS A 184 -7.00 -21.35 -11.00
CA LYS A 184 -8.26 -21.93 -11.49
C LYS A 184 -9.48 -21.03 -11.30
N HIS A 185 -9.39 -19.97 -10.49
CA HIS A 185 -10.51 -19.05 -10.29
C HIS A 185 -10.61 -18.04 -11.44
N GLU A 186 -11.81 -17.91 -12.04
CA GLU A 186 -12.13 -16.91 -13.08
C GLU A 186 -11.73 -15.49 -12.66
N ILE A 187 -11.77 -15.24 -11.36
CA ILE A 187 -11.44 -13.99 -10.71
C ILE A 187 -9.98 -13.55 -10.97
N GLY A 188 -9.01 -14.46 -10.85
CA GLY A 188 -7.61 -14.15 -11.15
C GLY A 188 -7.43 -13.78 -12.62
N LYS A 189 -8.22 -14.39 -13.52
CA LYS A 189 -8.22 -14.05 -14.94
C LYS A 189 -8.82 -12.68 -15.20
N GLU A 190 -9.92 -12.33 -14.54
CA GLU A 190 -10.53 -11.00 -14.68
C GLU A 190 -9.59 -9.88 -14.21
N PHE A 191 -8.92 -10.07 -13.06
CA PHE A 191 -7.89 -9.17 -12.57
C PHE A 191 -6.77 -8.96 -13.60
N LEU A 192 -6.26 -10.05 -14.18
CA LEU A 192 -5.21 -9.99 -15.21
C LEU A 192 -5.71 -9.37 -16.51
N ASN A 193 -6.95 -9.63 -16.91
CA ASN A 193 -7.56 -9.00 -18.07
C ASN A 193 -7.64 -7.49 -17.89
N ASN A 194 -8.04 -6.99 -16.71
CA ASN A 194 -8.06 -5.57 -16.41
C ASN A 194 -6.65 -4.95 -16.50
N ILE A 195 -5.63 -5.67 -16.03
CA ILE A 195 -4.23 -5.25 -16.19
C ILE A 195 -3.85 -5.19 -17.67
N ILE A 196 -4.13 -6.24 -18.46
CA ILE A 196 -3.79 -6.30 -19.89
C ILE A 196 -4.43 -5.15 -20.66
N ILE A 197 -5.70 -4.82 -20.37
CA ILE A 197 -6.44 -3.78 -21.09
C ILE A 197 -5.93 -2.38 -20.75
N HIS A 198 -5.52 -2.13 -19.49
CA HIS A 198 -5.29 -0.78 -18.99
C HIS A 198 -3.82 -0.45 -18.65
N CYS A 199 -2.94 -1.44 -18.53
CA CYS A 199 -1.52 -1.24 -18.21
C CYS A 199 -0.67 -1.14 -19.48
N LEU A 200 -0.73 0.02 -20.14
CA LEU A 200 0.00 0.25 -21.40
C LEU A 200 1.52 0.47 -21.21
N ASN A 201 1.97 0.74 -19.98
CA ASN A 201 3.35 1.10 -19.66
C ASN A 201 4.10 0.02 -18.87
N LEU A 202 3.57 -1.21 -18.81
CA LEU A 202 4.19 -2.28 -18.04
C LEU A 202 5.55 -2.66 -18.64
N LYS A 203 6.63 -2.38 -17.91
CA LYS A 203 8.01 -2.71 -18.30
C LYS A 203 8.47 -4.03 -17.71
N LYS A 204 7.86 -4.45 -16.61
CA LYS A 204 8.30 -5.60 -15.82
C LYS A 204 7.10 -6.39 -15.29
N LEU A 205 7.05 -7.67 -15.64
CA LEU A 205 6.11 -8.65 -15.09
C LEU A 205 6.93 -9.78 -14.44
N GLU A 206 6.77 -9.95 -13.13
CA GLU A 206 7.39 -11.04 -12.40
C GLU A 206 6.33 -11.96 -11.81
N ILE A 207 6.52 -13.25 -12.00
CA ILE A 207 5.64 -14.30 -11.49
C ILE A 207 6.52 -15.26 -10.71
N PHE A 208 6.29 -15.36 -9.40
CA PHE A 208 7.08 -16.19 -8.49
C PHE A 208 6.24 -17.35 -7.97
N GLU A 209 6.78 -18.57 -7.93
CA GLU A 209 6.19 -19.67 -7.18
C GLU A 209 6.89 -19.83 -5.82
N ILE A 210 6.14 -19.71 -4.73
CA ILE A 210 6.64 -19.93 -3.38
C ILE A 210 6.54 -21.42 -3.09
N THR A 211 7.59 -22.17 -3.42
CA THR A 211 7.78 -23.52 -2.90
C THR A 211 8.18 -23.41 -1.43
N GLN A 212 7.30 -23.73 -0.48
CA GLN A 212 7.72 -23.89 0.91
C GLN A 212 8.80 -24.99 0.99
N PRO A 213 9.86 -24.85 1.80
CA PRO A 213 10.74 -25.96 2.09
C PRO A 213 9.90 -27.05 2.76
N ILE A 214 10.01 -28.28 2.28
CA ILE A 214 9.48 -29.45 2.97
C ILE A 214 10.26 -29.52 4.29
N VAL A 215 9.68 -29.03 5.38
CA VAL A 215 10.18 -29.33 6.72
C VAL A 215 9.85 -30.81 6.93
N SER A 216 10.82 -31.68 6.67
CA SER A 216 10.80 -33.05 7.16
C SER A 216 10.67 -32.98 8.67
N ARG A 217 9.47 -33.28 9.18
CA ARG A 217 9.31 -33.64 10.58
C ARG A 217 9.95 -35.01 10.74
N ASP A 218 11.19 -35.02 11.20
CA ASP A 218 11.74 -36.23 11.80
C ASP A 218 10.95 -36.46 13.09
N PHE A 219 10.13 -37.52 13.07
CA PHE A 219 9.55 -38.07 14.28
C PHE A 219 10.65 -38.84 14.99
N TYR A 220 11.11 -38.32 16.13
CA TYR A 220 11.78 -39.09 17.17
C TYR A 220 10.90 -39.10 18.42
#